data_AF-A0A8T8M095-F1
#
_entry.id   AF-A0A8T8M095-F1
#
_cell.length_a   1.000
_cell.length_b   1.000
_cell.length_c   1.000
_cell.angle_alpha   90.00
_cell.angle_beta   90.00
_cell.angle_gamma   90.00
#
_symmetry.space_group_name_H-M   'P 1'
#
loop_
_entity.id
_entity.type
_entity.pdbx_description
1 polymer ?
#
loop_
_entity_poly.entity_id
_entity_poly.type
_entity_poly.pdbx_seq_one_letter_code
_entity_poly.pdbx_strand_id
1 'polypeptide(L)' 'MKISSVAVVLVVFATLTGCATHGCSGTACKRPDSTSRELVIWWPPDMRDGLDDQDHERDYTVVKLRD' A
#
# COMPACT_ATOMS: atom_id res chain seq x y z
N MET A 1 -32.88 -5.13 -25.96
CA MET A 1 -32.42 -4.35 -24.79
C MET A 1 -31.66 -5.16 -23.73
N LYS A 2 -31.07 -6.34 -24.03
CA LYS A 2 -30.23 -7.10 -23.07
C LYS A 2 -28.73 -7.02 -23.37
N ILE A 3 -28.39 -6.98 -24.66
CA ILE A 3 -27.00 -6.90 -25.15
C ILE A 3 -26.34 -5.57 -24.74
N SER A 4 -27.09 -4.47 -24.75
CA SER A 4 -26.60 -3.14 -24.35
C SER A 4 -26.24 -3.08 -22.85
N SER A 5 -27.05 -3.70 -21.97
CA SER A 5 -26.76 -3.76 -20.53
C SER A 5 -25.52 -4.62 -20.23
N VAL A 6 -25.35 -5.75 -20.93
CA VAL A 6 -24.16 -6.62 -20.78
C VAL A 6 -22.90 -5.89 -21.25
N ALA A 7 -22.96 -5.16 -22.36
CA ALA A 7 -21.83 -4.36 -22.85
C ALA A 7 -21.43 -3.27 -21.85
N VAL A 8 -22.41 -2.58 -21.24
CA VAL A 8 -22.14 -1.57 -20.21
C VAL A 8 -21.47 -2.19 -18.98
N VAL A 9 -21.95 -3.34 -18.50
CA VAL A 9 -21.33 -4.04 -17.36
C VAL A 9 -19.88 -4.44 -17.66
N LEU A 10 -19.61 -4.97 -18.85
CA LEU A 10 -18.25 -5.35 -19.26
C LEU A 10 -17.31 -4.14 -19.32
N VAL A 11 -17.77 -3.01 -19.85
CA VAL A 11 -16.99 -1.77 -19.89
C VAL A 11 -16.67 -1.29 -18.47
N VAL A 12 -17.66 -1.30 -17.57
CA VAL A 12 -17.47 -0.89 -16.16
C VAL A 12 -16.48 -1.81 -15.44
N PHE A 13 -16.57 -3.12 -15.65
CA PHE A 13 -15.61 -4.06 -15.06
C PHE A 13 -14.19 -3.84 -15.59
N ALA A 14 -14.03 -3.59 -16.89
CA ALA A 14 -12.74 -3.34 -17.50
C ALA A 14 -12.09 -2.02 -17.03
N THR A 15 -12.88 -0.98 -16.76
CA THR A 15 -12.35 0.28 -16.23
C THR A 15 -11.96 0.15 -14.76
N LEU A 16 -12.78 -0.52 -13.95
CA LEU A 16 -12.50 -0.75 -12.53
C LEU A 16 -11.25 -1.62 -12.32
N THR A 17 -11.06 -2.66 -13.14
CA THR A 17 -9.83 -3.46 -13.08
C THR A 17 -8.62 -2.60 -13.46
N GLY A 18 -8.69 -1.80 -14.52
CA GLY A 18 -7.59 -0.89 -14.90
C GLY A 18 -7.11 0.02 -13.75
N CYS A 19 -8.04 0.58 -12.97
CA CYS A 19 -7.72 1.42 -11.80
C CYS A 19 -7.14 0.62 -10.62
N ALA A 20 -7.51 -0.65 -10.45
CA ALA A 20 -7.00 -1.51 -9.38
C ALA A 20 -5.72 -2.27 -9.74
N THR A 21 -5.36 -2.36 -11.03
CA THR A 21 -4.23 -3.19 -11.49
C THR A 21 -2.91 -2.43 -11.45
N HIS A 22 -2.94 -1.10 -11.61
CA HIS A 22 -1.83 -0.27 -11.18
C HIS A 22 -1.86 -0.24 -9.66
N GLY A 23 -1.16 -1.19 -9.05
CA GLY A 23 -0.87 -1.15 -7.62
C GLY A 23 -0.10 0.10 -7.23
N CYS A 24 0.47 0.09 -6.05
CA CYS A 24 1.34 1.17 -5.63
C CYS A 24 2.44 1.43 -6.70
N SER A 25 2.73 2.71 -7.00
CA SER A 25 3.88 3.14 -7.81
C SER A 25 4.88 3.98 -7.02
N GLY A 26 6.18 3.80 -7.29
CA GLY A 26 7.26 4.58 -6.68
C GLY A 26 7.85 3.97 -5.40
N THR A 27 8.57 4.81 -4.64
CA THR A 27 9.28 4.36 -3.41
C THR A 27 8.34 3.88 -2.31
N ALA A 28 7.07 4.29 -2.37
CA ALA A 28 5.97 3.81 -1.52
C ALA A 28 5.82 2.28 -1.50
N CYS A 29 6.17 1.62 -2.58
CA CYS A 29 5.77 0.22 -2.83
C CYS A 29 6.91 -0.75 -2.62
N LYS A 30 8.12 -0.20 -2.48
CA LYS A 30 9.28 -0.93 -1.99
C LYS A 30 9.20 -1.13 -0.47
N ARG A 31 8.33 -0.40 0.21
CA ARG A 31 8.11 -0.50 1.65
C ARG A 31 7.24 -1.71 1.96
N PRO A 32 7.49 -2.41 3.08
CA PRO A 32 6.69 -3.56 3.48
C PRO A 32 5.29 -3.13 3.92
N ASP A 33 4.31 -4.02 3.70
CA ASP A 33 2.94 -3.84 4.18
C ASP A 33 2.77 -4.35 5.61
N SER A 34 1.78 -3.79 6.32
CA SER A 34 1.40 -4.28 7.65
C SER A 34 0.59 -5.58 7.55
N THR A 35 0.74 -6.45 8.55
CA THR A 35 0.02 -7.72 8.64
C THR A 35 -0.68 -7.86 10.00
N SER A 36 -1.40 -8.95 10.21
CA SER A 36 -2.00 -9.24 11.52
C SER A 36 -0.97 -9.46 12.64
N ARG A 37 0.31 -9.65 12.30
CA ARG A 37 1.39 -9.93 13.25
C ARG A 37 2.46 -8.83 13.29
N GLU A 38 2.38 -7.84 12.42
CA GLU A 38 3.36 -6.75 12.38
C GLU A 38 2.77 -5.46 11.83
N LEU A 39 3.16 -4.35 12.43
CA LEU A 39 2.79 -3.01 12.01
C LEU A 39 4.02 -2.29 11.46
N VAL A 40 3.89 -1.75 10.26
CA VAL A 40 4.91 -0.93 9.61
C VAL A 40 4.58 0.54 9.85
N ILE A 41 5.45 1.26 10.55
CA ILE A 41 5.28 2.69 10.86
C ILE A 41 6.26 3.50 10.01
N TRP A 42 5.73 4.43 9.21
CA TRP A 42 6.53 5.35 8.41
C TRP A 42 6.80 6.63 9.19
N TRP A 43 8.06 7.06 9.16
CA TRP A 43 8.50 8.28 9.80
C TRP A 43 8.94 9.28 8.73
N PRO A 44 8.50 10.55 8.79
CA PRO A 44 9.12 11.61 7.99
C PRO A 44 10.50 11.99 8.57
N PRO A 45 11.41 12.60 7.78
CA PRO A 45 12.79 12.87 8.20
C PRO A 45 12.95 13.63 9.52
N ASP A 46 12.06 14.58 9.79
CA ASP A 46 12.01 15.42 10.98
C ASP A 46 11.55 14.67 12.25
N MET A 47 10.94 13.49 12.10
CA MET A 47 10.50 12.67 13.22
C MET A 47 11.40 11.46 13.47
N ARG A 48 12.55 11.37 12.76
CA ARG A 48 13.46 10.24 12.93
C ARG A 48 14.34 10.34 14.16
N ASP A 49 14.59 11.54 14.70
CA ASP A 49 15.58 11.83 15.75
C ASP A 49 15.51 10.95 17.03
N GLY A 50 14.40 10.25 17.27
CA GLY A 50 14.24 9.31 18.39
C GLY A 50 14.37 7.82 18.03
N LEU A 51 14.67 7.49 16.77
CA LEU A 51 14.86 6.11 16.31
C LEU A 51 16.29 5.63 16.59
N ASP A 52 16.49 4.32 16.57
CA ASP A 52 17.84 3.73 16.59
C ASP A 52 18.57 4.08 15.29
N ASP A 53 19.90 4.17 15.32
CA ASP A 53 20.71 4.57 14.15
C ASP A 53 20.43 3.69 12.91
N GLN A 54 20.11 2.40 13.10
CA GLN A 54 19.73 1.50 11.99
C GLN A 54 18.35 1.83 11.39
N ASP A 55 17.45 2.37 12.20
CA ASP A 55 16.10 2.78 11.83
C ASP A 55 16.04 4.25 11.40
N HIS A 56 17.10 5.03 11.58
CA HIS A 56 17.27 6.37 10.96
C HIS A 56 17.53 6.28 9.46
N GLU A 57 18.35 5.31 9.04
CA GLU A 57 18.69 5.11 7.62
C GLU A 57 17.51 4.48 6.85
N ARG A 58 16.69 3.70 7.55
CA ARG A 58 15.42 3.19 7.03
C ARG A 58 14.34 4.23 7.21
N ASP A 59 13.46 4.39 6.22
CA ASP A 59 12.38 5.37 6.35
C ASP A 59 11.17 4.89 7.18
N TYR A 60 11.25 3.67 7.72
CA TYR A 60 10.19 2.98 8.43
C TYR A 60 10.74 2.06 9.53
N THR A 61 9.88 1.72 10.48
CA THR A 61 10.13 0.71 11.52
C THR A 61 9.07 -0.39 11.45
N VAL A 62 9.42 -1.60 11.91
CA VAL A 62 8.50 -2.75 11.96
C VAL A 62 8.32 -3.20 13.40
N VAL A 63 7.10 -3.06 13.91
CA VAL A 63 6.72 -3.45 15.27
C VAL A 63 6.00 -4.79 15.23
N LYS A 64 6.47 -5.78 15.99
CA LYS A 64 5.77 -7.06 16.14
C LYS A 64 4.57 -6.90 17.07
N LEU A 65 3.41 -7.33 16.60
CA LEU A 65 2.19 -7.36 17.41
C LEU A 65 2.23 -8.60 18.29
N ARG A 66 1.82 -8.45 19.55
CA ARG A 66 1.59 -9.59 20.45
C ARG A 66 0.24 -10.21 20.11
N ASP A 67 0.21 -11.54 20.16
CA ASP A 67 -1.03 -12.33 20.11
C ASP A 67 -1.92 -12.07 21.34
#